data_AF-A0A1C2IS61-F1
#
_entry.id   AF-A0A1C2IS61-F1
#
_cell.length_a   1.000
_cell.length_b   1.000
_cell.length_c   1.000
_cell.angle_alpha   90.00
_cell.angle_beta   90.00
_cell.angle_gamma   90.00
#
_symmetry.space_group_name_H-M   'P 1'
#
loop_
_entity.id
_entity.type
_entity.pdbx_description
1 polymer ?
#
loop_
_entity_poly.entity_id
_entity_poly.type
_entity_poly.pdbx_seq_one_letter_code
_entity_poly.pdbx_strand_id
1 'polypeptide(L)'
;MSENAHTPDLTIALGNLTLTGYNSTYSDRPFSEKKTIAGGFDESPLRLNKFIREQSAWDGTTIEQRGKLLAEKAVTVWRPLVVDLLAVKQRELEEHKAFAANYRIEDLELDDIAKKLLEVLRPQIQAFGEDVVELPNDRSIIYRVFDFFVEIIPRKQRLSLLLNLDFADCEDPSGKARDATEFAFIIGATETGGVLYNLESQDDVPAAINVVRQAYERVTE
;
A
#
# COMPACT_ATOMS: atom_id res chain seq x y z
N MET A 1 -26.85 40.44 -9.16
CA MET A 1 -26.92 39.10 -9.77
C MET A 1 -25.97 39.07 -10.96
N SER A 2 -24.70 38.77 -10.73
CA SER A 2 -23.73 38.51 -11.79
C SER A 2 -23.40 37.03 -11.71
N GLU A 3 -23.99 36.28 -12.62
CA GLU A 3 -23.75 34.87 -12.83
C GLU A 3 -22.31 34.72 -13.35
N ASN A 4 -21.38 34.41 -12.45
CA ASN A 4 -20.04 33.97 -12.82
C ASN A 4 -20.20 32.57 -13.43
N ALA A 5 -20.54 32.52 -14.72
CA ALA A 5 -20.37 31.32 -15.52
C ALA A 5 -18.87 31.01 -15.54
N HIS A 6 -18.47 30.02 -14.76
CA HIS A 6 -17.14 29.43 -14.79
C HIS A 6 -17.00 28.80 -16.19
N THR A 7 -16.53 29.55 -17.18
CA THR A 7 -16.16 28.98 -18.48
C THR A 7 -15.06 27.97 -18.20
N PRO A 8 -15.27 26.67 -18.46
CA PRO A 8 -14.28 25.66 -18.17
C PRO A 8 -13.00 26.02 -18.92
N ASP A 9 -11.87 25.98 -18.22
CA ASP A 9 -10.57 26.25 -18.82
C ASP A 9 -10.25 25.13 -19.83
N LEU A 10 -10.56 25.39 -21.10
CA LEU A 10 -10.35 24.49 -22.22
C LEU A 10 -8.87 24.15 -22.43
N THR A 11 -7.96 24.90 -21.79
CA THR A 11 -6.51 24.65 -21.82
C THR A 11 -6.17 23.28 -21.21
N ILE A 12 -6.91 22.84 -20.17
CA ILE A 12 -6.68 21.58 -19.44
C ILE A 12 -7.83 20.58 -19.70
N ALA A 13 -8.30 20.50 -20.94
CA ALA A 13 -9.30 19.52 -21.34
C ALA A 13 -8.64 18.30 -22.03
N LEU A 14 -9.11 17.09 -21.73
CA LEU A 14 -8.67 15.86 -22.42
C LEU A 14 -8.80 15.98 -23.95
N GLY A 15 -9.86 16.65 -24.42
CA GLY A 15 -10.09 16.93 -25.83
C GLY A 15 -9.08 17.88 -26.47
N ASN A 16 -8.31 18.63 -25.67
CA ASN A 16 -7.24 19.51 -26.14
C ASN A 16 -5.86 18.82 -26.13
N LEU A 17 -5.78 17.56 -25.68
CA LEU A 17 -4.54 16.78 -25.71
C LEU A 17 -4.12 16.52 -27.16
N THR A 18 -3.04 17.17 -27.60
CA THR A 18 -2.44 16.95 -28.92
C THR A 18 -1.03 16.44 -28.74
N LEU A 19 -0.57 15.60 -29.67
CA LEU A 19 0.84 15.23 -29.76
C LEU A 19 1.39 15.85 -31.03
N THR A 20 2.38 16.72 -30.91
CA THR A 20 3.03 17.38 -32.04
C THR A 20 4.50 17.67 -31.71
N GLY A 21 5.37 17.53 -32.71
CA GLY A 21 6.77 17.95 -32.65
C GLY A 21 6.98 19.44 -32.98
N TYR A 22 5.91 20.17 -33.29
CA TYR A 22 5.94 21.54 -33.83
C TYR A 22 5.23 22.56 -32.93
N ASN A 23 5.19 22.32 -31.60
CA ASN A 23 4.52 23.19 -30.63
C ASN A 23 4.95 24.67 -30.75
N SER A 24 6.25 24.92 -30.99
CA SER A 24 6.79 26.27 -31.18
C SER A 24 6.30 26.94 -32.47
N THR A 25 6.06 26.17 -33.54
CA THR A 25 5.56 26.68 -34.83
C THR A 25 4.07 27.01 -34.78
N TYR A 26 3.29 26.26 -33.99
CA TYR A 26 1.85 26.47 -33.85
C TYR A 26 1.50 27.71 -33.03
N SER A 27 2.14 27.94 -31.87
CA SER A 27 1.95 29.13 -31.02
C SER A 27 0.47 29.58 -30.89
N ASP A 28 0.20 30.89 -30.79
CA ASP A 28 -1.16 31.46 -30.73
C ASP A 28 -1.78 31.68 -32.11
N ARG A 29 -1.31 30.96 -33.14
CA ARG A 29 -1.88 31.09 -34.48
C ARG A 29 -3.34 30.64 -34.53
N PRO A 30 -4.17 31.23 -35.41
CA PRO A 30 -5.51 30.74 -35.70
C PRO A 30 -5.52 29.26 -36.09
N PHE A 31 -6.60 28.56 -35.77
CA PHE A 31 -6.75 27.13 -36.07
C PHE A 31 -6.60 26.83 -37.56
N SER A 32 -7.17 27.66 -38.44
CA SER A 32 -7.05 27.54 -39.89
C SER A 32 -5.59 27.54 -40.36
N GLU A 33 -4.74 28.38 -39.79
CA GLU A 33 -3.30 28.39 -40.08
C GLU A 33 -2.61 27.12 -39.56
N LYS A 34 -2.91 26.70 -38.32
CA LYS A 34 -2.33 25.49 -37.71
C LYS A 34 -2.64 24.22 -38.51
N LYS A 35 -3.74 24.20 -39.27
CA LYS A 35 -4.05 23.09 -40.19
C LYS A 35 -3.11 23.02 -41.39
N THR A 36 -2.86 24.16 -42.04
CA THR A 36 -2.25 24.22 -43.37
C THR A 36 -0.76 24.55 -43.38
N ILE A 37 -0.15 24.96 -42.26
CA ILE A 37 1.31 25.14 -42.22
C ILE A 37 2.04 23.83 -42.53
N ALA A 38 3.30 23.91 -42.99
CA ALA A 38 4.14 22.73 -43.18
C ALA A 38 4.30 21.97 -41.85
N GLY A 39 4.00 20.66 -41.84
CA GLY A 39 3.89 19.85 -40.62
C GLY A 39 2.62 20.13 -39.79
N GLY A 40 1.61 20.78 -40.39
CA GLY A 40 0.32 21.14 -39.80
C GLY A 40 -0.58 19.95 -39.48
N PHE A 41 -1.76 20.22 -38.90
CA PHE A 41 -2.71 19.14 -38.58
C PHE A 41 -3.16 18.35 -39.83
N ASP A 42 -3.20 18.99 -41.01
CA ASP A 42 -3.57 18.30 -42.26
C ASP A 42 -2.51 17.28 -42.68
N GLU A 43 -1.24 17.59 -42.46
CA GLU A 43 -0.08 16.73 -42.76
C GLU A 43 0.27 15.78 -41.61
N SER A 44 -0.42 15.87 -40.47
CA SER A 44 -0.09 15.08 -39.29
C SER A 44 -0.30 13.57 -39.53
N PRO A 45 0.74 12.73 -39.38
CA PRO A 45 0.60 11.29 -39.55
C PRO A 45 -0.02 10.61 -38.32
N LEU A 46 -0.21 11.35 -37.22
CA LEU A 46 -0.64 10.81 -35.94
C LEU A 46 -2.15 10.57 -35.93
N ARG A 47 -2.55 9.31 -35.65
CA ARG A 47 -3.95 8.91 -35.50
C ARG A 47 -4.70 9.73 -34.44
N LEU A 48 -3.99 10.19 -33.40
CA LEU A 48 -4.54 11.03 -32.33
C LEU A 48 -5.05 12.38 -32.84
N ASN A 49 -4.43 12.93 -33.89
CA ASN A 49 -4.75 14.23 -34.47
C ASN A 49 -5.78 14.13 -35.62
N LYS A 50 -6.18 12.91 -36.02
CA LYS A 50 -7.16 12.69 -37.10
C LYS A 50 -8.46 13.46 -36.86
N PHE A 51 -9.00 13.40 -35.64
CA PHE A 51 -10.23 14.12 -35.28
C PHE A 51 -10.08 15.62 -35.52
N ILE A 52 -8.95 16.21 -35.07
CA ILE A 52 -8.65 17.64 -35.19
C ILE A 52 -8.58 18.07 -36.65
N ARG A 53 -7.87 17.30 -37.48
CA ARG A 53 -7.76 17.53 -38.92
C ARG A 53 -9.12 17.60 -39.63
N GLU A 54 -10.07 16.77 -39.20
CA GLU A 54 -11.39 16.67 -39.81
C GLU A 54 -12.34 17.81 -39.42
N GLN A 55 -11.98 18.65 -38.44
CA GLN A 55 -12.83 19.76 -38.00
C GLN A 55 -12.59 21.03 -38.83
N SER A 56 -13.67 21.79 -39.05
CA SER A 56 -13.63 23.13 -39.65
C SER A 56 -13.30 24.23 -38.63
N ALA A 57 -13.61 24.01 -37.35
CA ALA A 57 -13.37 24.92 -36.25
C ALA A 57 -12.89 24.18 -35.00
N TRP A 58 -12.09 24.86 -34.17
CA TRP A 58 -11.55 24.33 -32.92
C TRP A 58 -12.01 25.20 -31.75
N ASP A 59 -13.21 24.92 -31.25
CA ASP A 59 -13.85 25.63 -30.14
C ASP A 59 -14.19 24.68 -28.99
N GLY A 60 -14.78 25.22 -27.91
CA GLY A 60 -15.13 24.44 -26.72
C GLY A 60 -16.05 23.26 -26.99
N THR A 61 -16.97 23.37 -27.93
CA THR A 61 -17.91 22.28 -28.30
C THR A 61 -17.14 21.13 -28.93
N THR A 62 -16.27 21.43 -29.88
CA THR A 62 -15.43 20.45 -30.57
C THR A 62 -14.43 19.79 -29.63
N ILE A 63 -13.85 20.56 -28.70
CA ILE A 63 -12.95 20.05 -27.66
C ILE A 63 -13.69 19.09 -26.73
N GLU A 64 -14.89 19.44 -26.27
CA GLU A 64 -15.68 18.56 -25.39
C GLU A 64 -16.05 17.25 -26.10
N GLN A 65 -16.50 17.32 -27.35
CA GLN A 65 -16.82 16.14 -28.17
C GLN A 65 -15.61 15.21 -28.32
N ARG A 66 -14.44 15.75 -28.65
CA ARG A 66 -13.20 14.95 -28.72
C ARG A 66 -12.85 14.36 -27.36
N GLY A 67 -13.03 15.12 -26.29
CA GLY A 67 -12.80 14.66 -24.92
C GLY A 67 -13.60 13.40 -24.59
N LYS A 68 -14.90 13.39 -24.92
CA LYS A 68 -15.78 12.22 -24.74
C LYS A 68 -15.28 11.01 -25.53
N LEU A 69 -14.95 11.19 -26.81
CA LEU A 69 -14.42 10.12 -27.66
C LEU A 69 -13.08 9.56 -27.16
N LEU A 70 -12.20 10.42 -26.63
CA LEU A 70 -10.93 9.99 -26.05
C LEU A 70 -11.15 9.24 -24.73
N ALA A 71 -12.09 9.68 -23.90
CA ALA A 71 -12.44 8.99 -22.65
C ALA A 71 -13.00 7.58 -22.92
N GLU A 72 -13.93 7.44 -23.87
CA GLU A 72 -14.47 6.14 -24.29
C GLU A 72 -13.37 5.19 -24.76
N LYS A 73 -12.44 5.70 -25.58
CA LYS A 73 -11.27 4.92 -26.02
C LYS A 73 -10.37 4.56 -24.85
N ALA A 74 -10.11 5.49 -23.94
CA ALA A 74 -9.26 5.25 -22.78
C ALA A 74 -9.79 4.11 -21.91
N VAL A 75 -11.11 4.05 -21.66
CA VAL A 75 -11.73 2.95 -20.88
C VAL A 75 -11.57 1.59 -21.56
N THR A 76 -11.56 1.54 -22.90
CA THR A 76 -11.36 0.27 -23.62
C THR A 76 -9.92 -0.23 -23.62
N VAL A 77 -8.95 0.71 -23.64
CA VAL A 77 -7.50 0.42 -23.61
C VAL A 77 -7.05 0.12 -22.18
N TRP A 78 -7.40 0.99 -21.23
CA TRP A 78 -7.13 0.83 -19.80
C TRP A 78 -8.38 0.34 -19.09
N ARG A 79 -8.65 -0.96 -19.25
CA ARG A 79 -9.73 -1.61 -18.50
C ARG A 79 -9.45 -1.48 -17.00
N PRO A 80 -10.50 -1.37 -16.16
CA PRO A 80 -10.32 -1.39 -14.72
C PRO A 80 -9.60 -2.68 -14.32
N LEU A 81 -8.60 -2.55 -13.47
CA LEU A 81 -7.89 -3.69 -12.92
C LEU A 81 -8.85 -4.45 -12.00
N VAL A 82 -9.15 -5.70 -12.34
CA VAL A 82 -9.84 -6.61 -11.44
C VAL A 82 -8.76 -7.39 -10.69
N VAL A 83 -8.52 -7.00 -9.45
CA VAL A 83 -7.53 -7.65 -8.58
C VAL A 83 -8.25 -8.67 -7.71
N ASP A 84 -7.78 -9.91 -7.73
CA ASP A 84 -8.11 -10.89 -6.71
C ASP A 84 -7.23 -10.62 -5.48
N LEU A 85 -7.79 -9.94 -4.48
CA LEU A 85 -7.08 -9.57 -3.26
C LEU A 85 -6.58 -10.79 -2.48
N LEU A 86 -7.31 -11.92 -2.53
CA LEU A 86 -6.88 -13.15 -1.86
C LEU A 86 -5.66 -13.74 -2.55
N ALA A 87 -5.63 -13.75 -3.89
CA ALA A 87 -4.46 -14.21 -4.64
C ALA A 87 -3.22 -13.34 -4.37
N VAL A 88 -3.39 -12.03 -4.19
CA VAL A 88 -2.31 -11.11 -3.80
C VAL A 88 -1.78 -11.45 -2.41
N LYS A 89 -2.66 -11.51 -1.39
CA LYS A 89 -2.28 -11.85 -0.01
C LYS A 89 -1.61 -13.22 0.07
N GLN A 90 -2.11 -14.21 -0.67
CA GLN A 90 -1.50 -15.54 -0.75
C GLN A 90 -0.09 -15.46 -1.31
N ARG A 91 0.12 -14.66 -2.36
CA ARG A 91 1.44 -14.51 -2.99
C ARG A 91 2.44 -13.84 -2.06
N GLU A 92 2.04 -12.77 -1.38
CA GLU A 92 2.88 -12.09 -0.39
C GLU A 92 3.27 -13.03 0.75
N LEU A 93 2.32 -13.82 1.26
CA LEU A 93 2.60 -14.81 2.31
C LEU A 93 3.63 -15.85 1.86
N GLU A 94 3.55 -16.35 0.62
CA GLU A 94 4.54 -17.29 0.09
C GLU A 94 5.93 -16.66 -0.06
N GLU A 95 6.01 -15.37 -0.39
CA GLU A 95 7.28 -14.63 -0.44
C GLU A 95 7.89 -14.46 0.96
N HIS A 96 7.06 -14.16 1.96
CA HIS A 96 7.50 -14.13 3.35
C HIS A 96 7.98 -15.49 3.86
N LYS A 97 7.27 -16.58 3.53
CA LYS A 97 7.72 -17.95 3.86
C LYS A 97 9.05 -18.29 3.19
N ALA A 98 9.21 -17.95 1.91
CA ALA A 98 10.44 -18.18 1.18
C ALA A 98 11.62 -17.41 1.77
N PHE A 99 11.39 -16.17 2.23
CA PHE A 99 12.39 -15.39 2.93
C PHE A 99 12.77 -16.01 4.28
N ALA A 100 11.75 -16.35 5.09
CA ALA A 100 11.94 -16.93 6.42
C ALA A 100 12.63 -18.30 6.40
N ALA A 101 12.50 -19.07 5.31
CA ALA A 101 13.18 -20.36 5.14
C ALA A 101 14.71 -20.26 5.17
N ASN A 102 15.28 -19.07 5.00
CA ASN A 102 16.74 -18.83 5.12
C ASN A 102 17.21 -18.67 6.57
N TYR A 103 16.28 -18.66 7.53
CA TYR A 103 16.56 -18.39 8.94
C TYR A 103 16.08 -19.53 9.82
N ARG A 104 16.69 -19.65 11.00
CA ARG A 104 16.28 -20.59 12.04
C ARG A 104 16.08 -19.84 13.34
N ILE A 105 15.07 -20.25 14.11
CA ILE A 105 14.80 -19.66 15.43
C ILE A 105 15.99 -19.89 16.38
N GLU A 106 16.69 -21.02 16.23
CA GLU A 106 17.85 -21.35 17.06
C GLU A 106 19.06 -20.43 16.83
N ASP A 107 19.11 -19.72 15.70
CA ASP A 107 20.20 -18.80 15.34
C ASP A 107 20.00 -17.40 15.94
N LEU A 108 18.83 -17.12 16.55
CA LEU A 108 18.55 -15.84 17.19
C LEU A 108 19.40 -15.65 18.45
N GLU A 109 19.98 -14.46 18.59
CA GLU A 109 20.74 -14.06 19.78
C GLU A 109 19.80 -13.81 20.97
N LEU A 110 19.53 -14.87 21.74
CA LEU A 110 18.71 -14.86 22.95
C LEU A 110 19.57 -15.17 24.17
N ASP A 111 19.37 -14.46 25.27
CA ASP A 111 19.86 -14.92 26.57
C ASP A 111 18.93 -15.98 27.18
N ASP A 112 19.39 -16.64 28.25
CA ASP A 112 18.68 -17.75 28.88
C ASP A 112 17.28 -17.36 29.38
N ILE A 113 17.06 -16.09 29.75
CA ILE A 113 15.76 -15.62 30.24
C ILE A 113 14.82 -15.44 29.04
N ALA A 114 15.26 -14.70 28.02
CA ALA A 114 14.48 -14.50 26.80
C ALA A 114 14.14 -15.83 26.11
N LYS A 115 15.08 -16.78 26.08
CA LYS A 115 14.88 -18.11 25.53
C LYS A 115 13.78 -18.88 26.26
N LYS A 116 13.80 -18.89 27.61
CA LYS A 116 12.74 -19.53 28.41
C LYS A 116 11.37 -18.89 28.21
N LEU A 117 11.31 -17.57 28.06
CA LEU A 117 10.05 -16.88 27.75
C LEU A 117 9.53 -17.31 26.37
N LEU A 118 10.41 -17.39 25.38
CA LEU A 118 10.06 -17.80 24.02
C LEU A 118 9.55 -19.24 23.98
N GLU A 119 10.20 -20.17 24.69
CA GLU A 119 9.80 -21.59 24.78
C GLU A 119 8.38 -21.77 25.34
N VAL A 120 7.95 -20.89 26.25
CA VAL A 120 6.59 -20.93 26.84
C VAL A 120 5.57 -20.19 25.96
N LEU A 121 5.97 -19.09 25.34
CA LEU A 121 5.08 -18.22 24.57
C LEU A 121 4.72 -18.82 23.20
N ARG A 122 5.71 -19.37 22.48
CA ARG A 122 5.58 -19.85 21.09
C ARG A 122 4.47 -20.90 20.89
N PRO A 123 4.37 -21.97 21.69
CA PRO A 123 3.32 -22.97 21.51
C PRO A 123 1.90 -22.40 21.72
N GLN A 124 1.76 -21.38 22.58
CA GLN A 124 0.46 -20.75 22.83
C GLN A 124 0.00 -19.89 21.66
N ILE A 125 0.92 -19.19 21.00
CA ILE A 125 0.62 -18.42 19.78
C ILE A 125 0.28 -19.36 18.63
N GLN A 126 1.04 -20.43 18.44
CA GLN A 126 0.77 -21.44 17.40
C GLN A 126 -0.57 -22.16 17.59
N ALA A 127 -1.09 -22.19 18.83
CA ALA A 127 -2.39 -22.79 19.14
C ALA A 127 -3.59 -21.87 18.84
N PHE A 128 -3.40 -20.66 18.30
CA PHE A 128 -4.50 -19.76 17.96
C PHE A 128 -5.31 -20.25 16.76
N GLY A 129 -4.65 -20.79 15.73
CA GLY A 129 -5.29 -21.33 14.53
C GLY A 129 -4.31 -22.07 13.62
N GLU A 130 -4.84 -22.92 12.74
CA GLU A 130 -4.03 -23.66 11.74
C GLU A 130 -3.49 -22.74 10.63
N ASP A 131 -4.02 -21.53 10.52
CA ASP A 131 -3.66 -20.48 9.58
C ASP A 131 -2.49 -19.62 10.05
N VAL A 132 -2.04 -19.80 11.30
CA VAL A 132 -0.90 -19.08 11.87
C VAL A 132 0.41 -19.58 11.24
N VAL A 133 1.14 -18.65 10.64
CA VAL A 133 2.46 -18.88 10.04
C VAL A 133 3.54 -18.21 10.90
N GLU A 134 4.52 -19.01 11.33
CA GLU A 134 5.69 -18.56 12.05
C GLU A 134 6.87 -18.31 11.10
N LEU A 135 7.41 -17.09 11.13
CA LEU A 135 8.39 -16.59 10.18
C LEU A 135 9.60 -15.99 10.92
N PRO A 136 10.66 -16.76 11.19
CA PRO A 136 11.89 -16.22 11.75
C PRO A 136 12.64 -15.35 10.72
N ASN A 137 13.37 -14.36 11.22
CA ASN A 137 14.39 -13.63 10.46
C ASN A 137 15.71 -13.56 11.27
N ASP A 138 16.61 -12.63 10.95
CA ASP A 138 17.90 -12.47 11.64
C ASP A 138 17.82 -11.87 13.05
N ARG A 139 16.70 -11.24 13.43
CA ARG A 139 16.55 -10.46 14.67
C ARG A 139 15.27 -10.70 15.45
N SER A 140 14.24 -11.31 14.87
CA SER A 140 12.91 -11.45 15.44
C SER A 140 12.16 -12.65 14.85
N ILE A 141 10.98 -12.93 15.40
CA ILE A 141 10.06 -13.95 14.88
C ILE A 141 8.72 -13.28 14.65
N ILE A 142 8.23 -13.33 13.41
CA ILE A 142 6.96 -12.72 13.02
C ILE A 142 5.91 -13.82 12.89
N TYR A 143 4.73 -13.60 13.48
CA TYR A 143 3.56 -14.45 13.28
C TYR A 143 2.52 -13.71 12.45
N ARG A 144 2.01 -14.39 11.42
CA ARG A 144 1.03 -13.84 10.47
C ARG A 144 -0.06 -14.85 10.14
N VAL A 145 -1.17 -14.35 9.62
CA VAL A 145 -2.11 -15.15 8.81
C VAL A 145 -1.89 -14.77 7.34
N PHE A 146 -2.41 -13.61 6.95
CA PHE A 146 -1.93 -12.86 5.79
C PHE A 146 -1.13 -11.65 6.28
N ASP A 147 -1.80 -10.82 7.09
CA ASP A 147 -1.19 -9.71 7.80
C ASP A 147 -0.52 -10.21 9.09
N PHE A 148 0.53 -9.53 9.57
CA PHE A 148 1.10 -9.87 10.87
C PHE A 148 0.17 -9.47 11.99
N PHE A 149 0.22 -10.23 13.07
CA PHE A 149 -0.45 -9.87 14.32
C PHE A 149 0.53 -9.70 15.48
N VAL A 150 1.68 -10.38 15.45
CA VAL A 150 2.73 -10.18 16.44
C VAL A 150 4.12 -10.41 15.86
N GLU A 151 5.06 -9.55 16.23
CA GLU A 151 6.49 -9.73 16.05
C GLU A 151 7.17 -9.83 17.42
N ILE A 152 7.87 -10.93 17.66
CA ILE A 152 8.62 -11.19 18.90
C ILE A 152 10.07 -10.75 18.70
N ILE A 153 10.50 -9.77 19.48
CA ILE A 153 11.83 -9.17 19.40
C ILE A 153 12.60 -9.54 20.68
N PRO A 154 13.65 -10.38 20.58
CA PRO A 154 14.57 -10.66 21.66
C PRO A 154 15.21 -9.38 22.22
N ARG A 155 15.25 -9.29 23.55
CA ARG A 155 15.97 -8.25 24.29
C ARG A 155 16.78 -8.88 25.41
N LYS A 156 17.67 -8.10 25.99
CA LYS A 156 18.36 -8.49 27.22
C LYS A 156 17.33 -8.74 28.34
N GLN A 157 17.22 -9.99 28.76
CA GLN A 157 16.41 -10.54 29.83
C GLN A 157 14.89 -10.43 29.64
N ARG A 158 14.40 -10.19 28.41
CA ARG A 158 12.97 -10.05 28.13
C ARG A 158 12.65 -10.26 26.66
N LEU A 159 11.35 -10.34 26.34
CA LEU A 159 10.84 -10.24 24.97
C LEU A 159 10.03 -8.96 24.82
N SER A 160 10.25 -8.23 23.72
CA SER A 160 9.35 -7.16 23.29
C SER A 160 8.43 -7.72 22.21
N LEU A 161 7.12 -7.59 22.40
CA LEU A 161 6.10 -8.03 21.46
C LEU A 161 5.53 -6.79 20.77
N LEU A 162 5.71 -6.70 19.45
CA LEU A 162 5.10 -5.67 18.62
C LEU A 162 3.83 -6.25 18.01
N LEU A 163 2.69 -5.64 18.31
CA LEU A 163 1.36 -6.19 18.05
C LEU A 163 0.63 -5.30 17.05
N ASN A 164 0.02 -5.91 16.03
CA ASN A 164 -0.83 -5.19 15.07
C ASN A 164 -2.20 -4.90 15.68
N LEU A 165 -2.24 -3.95 16.62
CA LEU A 165 -3.42 -3.56 17.37
C LEU A 165 -3.39 -2.04 17.59
N ASP A 166 -4.53 -1.37 17.51
CA ASP A 166 -4.60 0.04 17.92
C ASP A 166 -4.43 0.13 19.44
N PHE A 167 -3.58 1.04 19.91
CA PHE A 167 -3.38 1.23 21.35
C PHE A 167 -4.67 1.65 22.07
N ALA A 168 -5.57 2.38 21.39
CA ALA A 168 -6.86 2.77 21.94
C ALA A 168 -7.81 1.58 22.13
N ASP A 169 -7.67 0.54 21.31
CA ASP A 169 -8.48 -0.68 21.34
C ASP A 169 -7.84 -1.78 22.22
N CYS A 170 -6.64 -1.54 22.76
CA CYS A 170 -5.87 -2.54 23.48
C CYS A 170 -6.36 -2.73 24.91
N GLU A 171 -6.96 -3.89 25.19
CA GLU A 171 -7.34 -4.29 26.54
C GLU A 171 -6.18 -5.02 27.23
N ASP A 172 -5.39 -4.27 28.00
CA ASP A 172 -4.29 -4.81 28.80
C ASP A 172 -4.48 -4.57 30.32
N PRO A 173 -5.01 -5.54 31.07
CA PRO A 173 -5.15 -5.44 32.53
C PRO A 173 -3.82 -5.30 33.28
N SER A 174 -2.68 -5.63 32.67
CA SER A 174 -1.36 -5.55 33.30
C SER A 174 -0.72 -4.16 33.20
N GLY A 175 -1.21 -3.30 32.30
CA GLY A 175 -0.70 -1.95 32.07
C GLY A 175 0.72 -1.90 31.48
N LYS A 176 1.17 -2.97 30.83
CA LYS A 176 2.50 -3.11 30.21
C LYS A 176 2.52 -2.69 28.74
N ALA A 177 1.37 -2.63 28.08
CA ALA A 177 1.19 -2.11 26.74
C ALA A 177 1.64 -0.64 26.65
N ARG A 178 2.29 -0.30 25.54
CA ARG A 178 2.69 1.06 25.16
C ARG A 178 2.31 1.28 23.71
N ASP A 179 1.98 2.51 23.36
CA ASP A 179 1.75 2.88 21.96
C ASP A 179 3.07 2.79 21.19
N ALA A 180 3.15 1.88 20.21
CA ALA A 180 4.35 1.70 19.39
C ALA A 180 4.56 2.87 18.41
N THR A 181 3.51 3.63 18.10
CA THR A 181 3.56 4.78 17.18
C THR A 181 4.28 5.99 17.77
N GLU A 182 4.41 6.05 19.10
CA GLU A 182 5.22 7.07 19.79
C GLU A 182 6.74 6.89 19.53
N PHE A 183 7.15 5.74 19.01
CA PHE A 183 8.55 5.43 18.71
C PHE A 183 8.83 5.64 17.21
N ALA A 184 9.86 6.45 16.90
CA ALA A 184 10.28 6.68 15.51
C ALA A 184 10.74 5.38 14.81
N PHE A 185 11.36 4.47 15.56
CA PHE A 185 11.68 3.11 15.14
C PHE A 185 11.86 2.22 16.38
N ILE A 186 11.64 0.91 16.21
CA ILE A 186 11.89 -0.09 17.24
C ILE A 186 13.06 -0.95 16.77
N ILE A 187 14.16 -0.95 17.52
CA ILE A 187 15.38 -1.68 17.14
C ILE A 187 15.07 -3.17 17.00
N GLY A 188 15.36 -3.76 15.85
CA GLY A 188 15.12 -5.19 15.61
C GLY A 188 13.67 -5.55 15.28
N ALA A 189 12.77 -4.55 15.17
CA ALA A 189 11.48 -4.75 14.53
C ALA A 189 11.63 -4.63 13.01
N THR A 190 10.89 -5.46 12.30
CA THR A 190 10.68 -5.37 10.85
C THR A 190 9.35 -4.67 10.56
N GLU A 191 8.37 -4.88 11.44
CA GLU A 191 7.06 -4.27 11.37
C GLU A 191 7.03 -2.93 12.10
N THR A 192 5.96 -2.17 11.89
CA THR A 192 5.81 -0.83 12.46
C THR A 192 4.39 -0.59 12.93
N GLY A 193 4.26 0.32 13.90
CA GLY A 193 2.98 0.72 14.47
C GLY A 193 2.40 -0.29 15.45
N GLY A 194 1.22 0.04 15.95
CA GLY A 194 0.44 -0.80 16.86
C GLY A 194 0.85 -0.67 18.33
N VAL A 195 0.90 -1.80 19.04
CA VAL A 195 1.19 -1.84 20.48
C VAL A 195 2.51 -2.54 20.75
N LEU A 196 3.33 -1.95 21.63
CA LEU A 196 4.54 -2.57 22.16
C LEU A 196 4.27 -3.11 23.58
N TYR A 197 4.38 -4.42 23.77
CA TYR A 197 4.21 -5.08 25.06
C TYR A 197 5.53 -5.74 25.50
N ASN A 198 6.02 -5.42 26.70
CA ASN A 198 7.24 -6.03 27.23
C ASN A 198 6.91 -7.21 28.17
N LEU A 199 7.41 -8.39 27.83
CA LEU A 199 7.28 -9.62 28.59
C LEU A 199 8.59 -9.93 29.31
N GLU A 200 8.59 -9.81 30.63
CA GLU A 200 9.80 -9.94 31.47
C GLU A 200 9.78 -11.18 32.37
N SER A 201 8.60 -11.76 32.64
CA SER A 201 8.44 -12.96 33.48
C SER A 201 7.51 -13.99 32.84
N GLN A 202 7.72 -15.28 33.17
CA GLN A 202 6.81 -16.36 32.74
C GLN A 202 5.41 -16.21 33.34
N ASP A 203 5.30 -15.61 34.53
CA ASP A 203 4.01 -15.36 35.18
C ASP A 203 3.12 -14.37 34.41
N ASP A 204 3.73 -13.56 33.56
CA ASP A 204 3.05 -12.57 32.72
C ASP A 204 2.62 -13.11 31.36
N VAL A 205 3.02 -14.34 31.01
CA VAL A 205 2.70 -14.95 29.72
C VAL A 205 1.18 -15.02 29.49
N PRO A 206 0.33 -15.41 30.46
CA PRO A 206 -1.12 -15.42 30.25
C PRO A 206 -1.68 -14.04 29.89
N ALA A 207 -1.18 -12.97 30.53
CA ALA A 207 -1.60 -11.61 30.21
C ALA A 207 -1.11 -11.18 28.82
N ALA A 208 0.15 -11.49 28.47
CA ALA A 208 0.68 -11.22 27.14
C ALA A 208 -0.11 -11.94 26.04
N ILE A 209 -0.45 -13.22 26.24
CA ILE A 209 -1.23 -14.02 25.29
C ILE A 209 -2.63 -13.43 25.06
N ASN A 210 -3.26 -12.83 26.07
CA ASN A 210 -4.56 -12.16 25.88
C ASN A 210 -4.44 -10.95 24.94
N VAL A 211 -3.36 -10.18 25.03
CA VAL A 211 -3.13 -9.05 24.12
C VAL A 211 -2.77 -9.55 22.72
N VAL A 212 -1.94 -10.60 22.62
CA VAL A 212 -1.60 -11.23 21.32
C VAL A 212 -2.85 -11.79 20.63
N ARG A 213 -3.79 -12.35 21.41
CA ARG A 213 -5.07 -12.86 20.90
C ARG A 213 -5.93 -11.75 20.28
N GLN A 214 -6.03 -10.59 20.92
CA GLN A 214 -6.74 -9.43 20.36
C GLN A 214 -6.16 -9.03 18.99
N ALA A 215 -4.84 -9.02 18.86
CA ALA A 215 -4.18 -8.73 17.57
C ALA A 215 -4.45 -9.81 16.51
N TYR A 216 -4.51 -11.08 16.90
CA TYR A 216 -4.84 -12.19 16.00
C TYR A 216 -6.30 -12.12 15.49
N GLU A 217 -7.24 -11.85 16.38
CA GLU A 217 -8.66 -11.70 16.04
C GLU A 217 -8.85 -10.54 15.04
N ARG A 218 -8.15 -9.43 15.22
CA ARG A 218 -8.21 -8.27 14.31
C ARG A 218 -7.76 -8.55 12.87
N VAL A 219 -6.83 -9.48 12.65
CA VAL A 219 -6.33 -9.81 11.30
C VAL A 219 -7.07 -10.98 10.65
N THR A 220 -7.96 -11.63 11.39
CA THR A 220 -8.76 -12.78 10.93
C THR A 220 -10.23 -12.43 10.68
N GLU A 221 -10.74 -11.37 11.31
CA GLU A 221 -12.02 -10.72 10.97
C GLU A 221 -12.02 -10.00 9.62
#